data_AF-A0A0J7JV77-F1
#
_entry.id   AF-A0A0J7JV77-F1
#
_cell.length_a   1.000
_cell.length_b   1.000
_cell.length_c   1.000
_cell.angle_alpha   90.00
_cell.angle_beta   90.00
_cell.angle_gamma   90.00
#
_symmetry.space_group_name_H-M   'P 1'
#
loop_
_entity.id
_entity.type
_entity.pdbx_description
1 polymer ?
#
loop_
_entity_poly.entity_id
_entity_poly.type
_entity_poly.pdbx_seq_one_letter_code
_entity_poly.pdbx_strand_id
1 'polypeptide(L)'
;MTNVGDEKVCTTTIRSRIDANTKLEVVLKIEPRVRIRTPVRALSDTVVSKYRDIMLADDGFHRPATFSMVLGADVYPKVIQSGFLTFDEGMPVAQKTVFGWIVSGACSLP
;
A
#
# COMPACT_ATOMS: atom_id res chain seq x y z
N MET A 1 17.58 -1.87 -19.35
CA MET A 1 17.54 -0.47 -18.85
C MET A 1 17.47 0.41 -20.07
N THR A 2 16.35 1.09 -20.27
CA THR A 2 16.16 2.00 -21.40
C THR A 2 16.35 3.40 -20.83
N ASN A 3 17.45 4.07 -21.19
CA ASN A 3 17.72 5.43 -20.74
C ASN A 3 16.85 6.40 -21.53
N VAL A 4 15.96 7.10 -20.85
CA VAL A 4 15.23 8.26 -21.38
C VAL A 4 15.66 9.44 -20.49
N GLY A 5 16.71 10.16 -20.92
CA GLY A 5 17.35 11.23 -20.14
C GLY A 5 18.22 10.74 -18.96
N ASP A 6 18.72 11.68 -18.15
CA ASP A 6 19.51 11.39 -16.92
C ASP A 6 18.71 10.65 -15.82
N GLU A 7 17.42 10.42 -16.04
CA GLU A 7 16.55 9.73 -15.10
C GLU A 7 16.71 8.21 -15.20
N LYS A 8 17.14 7.60 -14.10
CA LYS A 8 17.15 6.14 -13.98
C LYS A 8 15.73 5.64 -13.72
N VAL A 9 15.18 4.93 -14.70
CA VAL A 9 13.86 4.28 -14.60
C VAL A 9 14.00 2.76 -14.60
N CYS A 10 13.04 2.07 -13.99
CA CYS A 10 12.88 0.63 -14.11
C CYS A 10 11.44 0.26 -14.43
N THR A 11 11.27 -0.79 -15.22
CA THR A 11 9.95 -1.40 -15.46
C THR A 11 9.81 -2.59 -14.54
N THR A 12 8.66 -2.72 -13.89
CA THR A 12 8.34 -3.88 -13.06
C THR A 12 6.84 -4.20 -13.11
N THR A 13 6.47 -5.35 -12.57
CA THR A 13 5.07 -5.78 -12.43
C THR A 13 4.72 -5.92 -10.96
N ILE A 14 3.69 -5.19 -10.52
CA ILE A 14 3.07 -5.37 -9.20
C ILE A 14 1.96 -6.40 -9.36
N ARG A 15 1.92 -7.41 -8.48
CA ARG A 15 0.94 -8.49 -8.53
C ARG A 15 0.14 -8.54 -7.24
N SER A 16 -1.14 -8.86 -7.34
CA SER A 16 -1.95 -9.13 -6.15
C SER A 16 -1.54 -10.46 -5.55
N ARG A 17 -1.49 -10.52 -4.22
CA ARG A 17 -1.36 -11.77 -3.47
C ARG A 17 -2.68 -12.54 -3.44
N ILE A 18 -3.79 -11.85 -3.62
CA ILE A 18 -5.16 -12.38 -3.44
C ILE A 18 -5.73 -12.88 -4.77
N ASP A 19 -5.51 -12.14 -5.85
CA ASP A 19 -6.00 -12.48 -7.19
C ASP A 19 -4.83 -12.64 -8.17
N ALA A 20 -4.55 -13.87 -8.58
CA ALA A 20 -3.46 -14.19 -9.49
C ALA A 20 -3.58 -13.53 -10.88
N ASN A 21 -4.79 -13.10 -11.26
CA ASN A 21 -5.02 -12.40 -12.53
C ASN A 21 -4.71 -10.92 -12.44
N THR A 22 -4.75 -10.32 -11.25
CA THR A 22 -4.45 -8.91 -11.05
C THR A 22 -2.94 -8.66 -11.14
N LYS A 23 -2.55 -7.97 -12.21
CA LYS A 23 -1.18 -7.57 -12.51
C LYS A 23 -1.17 -6.14 -13.03
N LEU A 24 -0.23 -5.35 -12.57
CA LEU A 24 -0.04 -3.97 -13.01
C LEU A 24 1.41 -3.77 -13.44
N GLU A 25 1.61 -3.49 -14.72
CA GLU A 25 2.90 -3.05 -15.23
C GLU A 25 3.08 -1.55 -14.94
N VAL A 26 4.23 -1.22 -14.35
CA VAL A 26 4.56 0.15 -13.94
C VAL A 26 5.97 0.50 -14.38
N VAL A 27 6.16 1.76 -14.75
CA VAL A 27 7.48 2.38 -14.91
C VAL A 27 7.73 3.20 -13.66
N LEU A 28 8.79 2.87 -12.94
CA LEU A 28 9.17 3.53 -11.69
C LEU A 28 10.41 4.37 -11.93
N LYS A 29 10.40 5.60 -11.39
CA LYS A 29 11.60 6.41 -11.25
C LYS A 29 12.39 5.93 -10.04
N ILE A 30 13.69 5.72 -10.21
CA ILE A 30 14.58 5.32 -9.12
C ILE A 30 14.97 6.56 -8.33
N GLU A 31 14.48 6.66 -7.08
CA GLU A 31 14.86 7.70 -6.14
C GLU A 31 15.59 7.08 -4.93
N PRO A 32 16.94 7.17 -4.87
CA PRO A 32 17.74 6.54 -3.80
C PRO A 32 17.38 7.00 -2.38
N ARG A 33 16.78 8.18 -2.24
CA ARG A 33 16.46 8.78 -0.93
C ARG A 33 15.06 8.42 -0.42
N VAL A 34 14.21 7.78 -1.24
CA VAL A 34 12.88 7.36 -0.81
C VAL A 34 12.99 6.15 0.11
N ARG A 35 12.88 6.42 1.40
CA ARG A 35 12.65 5.43 2.45
C ARG A 35 11.57 5.95 3.36
N ILE A 36 10.45 5.26 3.38
CA ILE A 36 9.33 5.62 4.24
C ILE A 36 9.14 4.44 5.18
N ARG A 37 9.00 4.71 6.47
CA ARG A 37 8.77 3.68 7.49
C ARG A 37 7.34 3.80 7.99
N THR A 38 6.51 2.80 7.69
CA THR A 38 5.12 2.75 8.13
C THR A 38 4.77 1.34 8.64
N PRO A 39 3.88 1.24 9.64
CA PRO A 39 3.55 2.30 10.58
C PRO A 39 4.80 2.72 11.39
N VAL A 40 4.82 3.93 11.94
CA VAL A 40 5.97 4.42 12.75
C VAL A 40 6.15 3.57 14.01
N ARG A 41 5.06 3.04 14.56
CA ARG A 41 5.02 2.10 15.68
C ARG A 41 4.14 0.93 15.30
N ALA A 42 4.40 -0.24 15.87
CA ALA A 42 3.53 -1.38 15.66
C ALA A 42 2.12 -1.07 16.19
N LEU A 43 1.10 -1.52 15.47
CA LEU A 43 -0.28 -1.40 15.93
C LEU A 43 -0.61 -2.55 16.88
N SER A 44 -1.43 -2.30 17.90
CA SER A 44 -1.85 -3.33 18.86
C SER A 44 -2.74 -4.39 18.22
N ASP A 45 -2.80 -5.58 18.84
CA ASP A 45 -3.68 -6.67 18.39
C ASP A 45 -5.16 -6.26 18.38
N THR A 46 -5.56 -5.33 19.26
CA THR A 46 -6.91 -4.76 19.28
C THR A 46 -7.22 -4.04 17.97
N VAL A 47 -6.29 -3.19 17.49
CA VAL A 47 -6.43 -2.52 16.19
C VAL A 47 -6.45 -3.55 15.07
N VAL A 48 -5.50 -4.50 15.07
CA VAL A 48 -5.40 -5.54 14.04
C VAL A 48 -6.65 -6.40 13.95
N SER A 49 -7.30 -6.69 15.09
CA SER A 49 -8.49 -7.53 15.15
C SER A 49 -9.66 -7.00 14.31
N LYS A 50 -9.76 -5.67 14.14
CA LYS A 50 -10.84 -5.02 13.38
C LYS A 50 -10.75 -5.26 11.87
N TYR A 51 -9.59 -5.69 11.38
CA TYR A 51 -9.34 -5.94 9.95
C TYR A 51 -9.31 -7.43 9.60
N ARG A 52 -9.63 -8.33 10.54
CA ARG A 52 -9.51 -9.79 10.31
C ARG A 52 -10.49 -10.34 9.28
N ASP A 53 -11.61 -9.66 9.08
CA ASP A 53 -12.68 -10.11 8.19
C ASP A 53 -12.56 -9.59 6.76
N ILE A 54 -11.44 -8.92 6.42
CA ILE A 54 -11.19 -8.39 5.08
C ILE A 54 -9.89 -8.93 4.49
N MET A 55 -9.90 -9.14 3.18
CA MET A 55 -8.70 -9.58 2.45
C MET A 55 -7.75 -8.42 2.23
N LEU A 56 -6.73 -8.32 3.08
CA LEU A 56 -5.73 -7.26 3.03
C LEU A 56 -4.71 -7.48 1.90
N ALA A 57 -4.36 -6.38 1.23
CA ALA A 57 -3.27 -6.35 0.25
C ALA A 57 -1.91 -6.67 0.92
N ASP A 58 -1.76 -6.28 2.19
CA ASP A 58 -0.60 -6.55 3.04
C ASP A 58 -1.05 -7.00 4.44
N ASP A 59 -0.89 -8.29 4.75
CA ASP A 59 -1.19 -8.83 6.09
C ASP A 59 -0.23 -8.28 7.16
N GLY A 60 0.92 -7.74 6.74
CA GLY A 60 1.94 -7.14 7.57
C GLY A 60 1.72 -5.65 7.90
N PHE A 61 0.61 -5.04 7.49
CA PHE A 61 0.36 -3.59 7.62
C PHE A 61 0.54 -3.01 9.04
N HIS A 62 0.44 -3.85 10.07
CA HIS A 62 0.54 -3.48 11.47
C HIS A 62 1.99 -3.44 11.99
N ARG A 63 2.96 -3.98 11.23
CA ARG A 63 4.36 -4.10 11.62
C ARG A 63 5.18 -3.00 10.95
N PRO A 64 6.02 -2.26 11.68
CA PRO A 64 6.87 -1.25 11.07
C PRO A 64 7.78 -1.87 9.99
N ALA A 65 7.63 -1.40 8.76
CA ALA A 65 8.45 -1.81 7.63
C ALA A 65 8.93 -0.57 6.86
N THR A 66 10.11 -0.68 6.27
CA THR A 66 10.62 0.34 5.35
C THR A 66 10.21 -0.02 3.93
N PHE A 67 9.53 0.89 3.25
CA PHE A 67 9.22 0.80 1.84
C PHE A 67 9.97 1.87 1.05
N SER A 68 10.33 1.51 -0.18
CA SER A 68 11.13 2.34 -1.09
C SER A 68 10.44 2.55 -2.44
N MET A 69 9.11 2.34 -2.49
CA MET A 69 8.31 2.53 -3.70
C MET A 69 7.13 3.46 -3.39
N VAL A 70 6.95 4.47 -4.23
CA VAL A 70 5.82 5.37 -4.23
C VAL A 70 5.15 5.27 -5.59
N LEU A 71 3.85 5.02 -5.62
CA LEU A 71 3.07 4.94 -6.85
C LEU A 71 2.50 6.32 -7.18
N GLY A 72 2.78 6.80 -8.39
CA GLY A 72 2.35 8.10 -8.86
C GLY A 72 0.86 8.16 -9.22
N ALA A 73 0.42 9.37 -9.58
CA ALA A 73 -0.97 9.63 -9.98
C ALA A 73 -1.37 8.93 -11.29
N ASP A 74 -0.40 8.55 -12.12
CA ASP A 74 -0.58 7.74 -13.34
C ASP A 74 -0.99 6.28 -13.03
N VAL A 75 -0.62 5.79 -11.85
CA VAL A 75 -0.97 4.46 -11.35
C VAL A 75 -2.26 4.49 -10.54
N TYR A 76 -2.50 5.56 -9.78
CA TYR A 76 -3.66 5.73 -8.91
C TYR A 76 -5.01 5.26 -9.50
N PRO A 77 -5.46 5.73 -10.68
CA PRO A 77 -6.78 5.37 -11.22
C PRO A 77 -6.89 3.90 -11.65
N LYS A 78 -5.76 3.19 -11.78
CA LYS A 78 -5.73 1.76 -12.10
C LYS A 78 -5.79 0.88 -10.86
N VAL A 79 -5.52 1.45 -9.69
CA VAL A 79 -5.35 0.71 -8.43
C VAL A 79 -6.54 0.90 -7.50
N ILE A 80 -7.02 2.13 -7.34
CA ILE A 80 -8.10 2.44 -6.40
C ILE A 80 -9.43 1.92 -6.93
N GLN A 81 -10.20 1.29 -6.04
CA GLN A 81 -11.56 0.84 -6.30
C GLN A 81 -12.56 1.58 -5.42
N SER A 82 -13.84 1.48 -5.75
CA SER A 82 -14.90 1.91 -4.85
C SER A 82 -14.89 1.05 -3.58
N GLY A 83 -14.92 1.72 -2.41
CA GLY A 83 -15.03 1.05 -1.12
C GLY A 83 -14.13 1.68 -0.06
N PHE A 84 -14.76 2.11 1.03
CA PHE A 84 -14.11 2.52 2.26
C PHE A 84 -14.80 1.82 3.43
N LEU A 85 -14.03 1.30 4.37
CA LEU A 85 -14.52 0.83 5.65
C LEU A 85 -13.92 1.72 6.74
N THR A 86 -14.81 2.35 7.49
CA THR A 86 -14.48 3.13 8.68
C THR A 86 -14.79 2.30 9.91
N PHE A 87 -13.95 2.43 10.93
CA PHE A 87 -14.14 1.77 12.22
C PHE A 87 -14.41 2.83 13.30
N ASP A 88 -13.99 2.53 14.53
CA ASP A 88 -14.11 3.44 15.67
C ASP A 88 -13.26 4.70 15.47
N GLU A 89 -13.58 5.76 16.22
CA GLU A 89 -12.80 7.00 16.19
C GLU A 89 -11.32 6.73 16.49
N GLY A 90 -10.42 7.33 15.71
CA GLY A 90 -8.98 7.14 15.87
C GLY A 90 -8.41 5.89 15.18
N MET A 91 -9.25 5.10 14.51
CA MET A 91 -8.80 4.00 13.67
C MET A 91 -8.46 4.48 12.26
N PRO A 92 -7.47 3.85 11.60
CA PRO A 92 -7.27 4.00 10.17
C PRO A 92 -8.50 3.52 9.38
N VAL A 93 -8.58 3.91 8.11
CA VAL A 93 -9.63 3.43 7.19
C VAL A 93 -9.08 2.29 6.36
N ALA A 94 -9.94 1.32 6.02
CA ALA A 94 -9.63 0.36 4.97
C ALA A 94 -10.13 0.90 3.63
N GLN A 95 -9.25 1.01 2.65
CA GLN A 95 -9.59 1.43 1.29
C GLN A 95 -9.45 0.26 0.32
N LYS A 96 -10.44 0.07 -0.53
CA LYS A 96 -10.42 -1.03 -1.51
C LYS A 96 -9.50 -0.69 -2.67
N THR A 97 -8.67 -1.66 -3.05
CA THR A 97 -7.82 -1.59 -4.24
C THR A 97 -7.92 -2.89 -5.04
N VAL A 98 -7.42 -2.89 -6.27
CA VAL A 98 -7.27 -4.11 -7.09
C VAL A 98 -6.41 -5.18 -6.41
N PHE A 99 -5.52 -4.80 -5.49
CA PHE A 99 -4.63 -5.73 -4.76
C PHE A 99 -5.23 -6.26 -3.46
N GLY A 100 -6.44 -5.84 -3.08
CA GLY A 100 -7.04 -6.09 -1.77
C GLY A 100 -7.29 -4.79 -1.01
N TRP A 101 -7.71 -4.91 0.25
CA TRP A 101 -7.89 -3.76 1.13
C TRP A 101 -6.54 -3.26 1.65
N ILE A 102 -6.28 -1.97 1.52
CA ILE A 102 -5.15 -1.30 2.17
C ILE A 102 -5.64 -0.58 3.42
N VAL A 103 -4.77 -0.43 4.41
CA VAL A 103 -5.05 0.36 5.61
C VAL A 103 -4.36 1.71 5.47
N SER A 104 -5.11 2.80 5.60
CA SER A 104 -4.59 4.16 5.38
C SER A 104 -5.10 5.14 6.45
N GLY A 105 -4.30 6.17 6.74
CA GLY A 105 -4.60 7.17 7.76
C GLY A 105 -3.83 6.95 9.07
N ALA A 106 -4.08 7.84 10.03
CA ALA A 106 -3.45 7.78 11.35
C ALA A 106 -4.20 6.81 12.27
N CYS A 107 -3.46 6.15 13.15
CA CYS A 107 -4.01 5.42 14.29
C CYS A 107 -3.67 6.22 15.56
N SER A 108 -4.67 6.70 16.28
CA SER A 108 -4.48 7.32 17.60
C SER A 108 -4.71 6.34 18.75
N LEU A 109 -5.19 5.13 18.44
CA LEU A 109 -5.29 4.04 19.41
C LEU A 109 -3.91 3.41 19.70
N PRO A 110 -3.68 2.93 20.94
CA PRO A 110 -2.44 2.30 21.34
C PRO A 110 -2.13 1.00 20.59
#